data_AF-A0A352W2G1-F1
#
_entry.id   AF-A0A352W2G1-F1
#
_cell.length_a   1.000
_cell.length_b   1.000
_cell.length_c   1.000
_cell.angle_alpha   90.00
_cell.angle_beta   90.00
_cell.angle_gamma   90.00
#
_symmetry.space_group_name_H-M   'P 1'
#
loop_
_entity.id
_entity.type
_entity.pdbx_description
1 polymer ?
#
loop_
_entity_poly.entity_id
_entity_poly.type
_entity_poly.pdbx_seq_one_letter_code
_entity_poly.pdbx_strand_id
1 'polypeptide(L)'
;MNRPAIIIDAGANVDSIPAYLCQFAIMGEIHYRHMFGIDQPRVGLLNIGEEDSKGCDLTIKTNMMMKKLPLNYIGNIESRYIFNGSVDLIICDGFTGNTVLKQAEGMGKFFNGIIKKEVKKSLRAKVGGLLLKPAFQAIKACTDASEYGGMPLLGINGPVLIGHGSSDARAVRNAVRSGLQNLKCDINKQIQTAIEKWGNL
;
A
#
# COMPACT_ATOMS: atom_id res chain seq x y z
N MET A 1 -8.77 -12.55 5.94
CA MET A 1 -7.62 -12.16 5.10
C MET A 1 -6.68 -11.39 6.01
N ASN A 2 -5.49 -11.92 6.32
CA ASN A 2 -4.69 -11.45 7.46
C ASN A 2 -3.41 -10.69 7.08
N ARG A 3 -3.28 -10.23 5.82
CA ARG A 3 -2.09 -9.55 5.31
C ARG A 3 -2.50 -8.31 4.51
N PRO A 4 -2.13 -7.09 4.92
CA PRO A 4 -2.41 -5.89 4.15
C PRO A 4 -1.48 -5.81 2.94
N ALA A 5 -1.98 -5.29 1.82
CA ALA A 5 -1.13 -4.92 0.69
C ALA A 5 -0.64 -3.47 0.86
N ILE A 6 0.61 -3.20 0.49
CA ILE A 6 1.18 -1.84 0.42
C ILE A 6 1.30 -1.44 -1.05
N ILE A 7 0.97 -0.19 -1.38
CA ILE A 7 1.20 0.42 -2.69
C ILE A 7 2.27 1.52 -2.58
N ILE A 8 3.24 1.50 -3.48
CA ILE A 8 4.33 2.48 -3.58
C ILE A 8 4.59 2.79 -5.06
N ASP A 9 4.67 4.02 -5.53
CA ASP A 9 4.44 5.27 -4.81
C ASP A 9 2.93 5.60 -4.76
N ALA A 10 2.51 6.42 -3.80
CA ALA A 10 1.15 6.92 -3.63
C ALA A 10 1.04 8.45 -3.71
N GLY A 11 2.05 9.13 -4.28
CA GLY A 11 1.96 10.54 -4.67
C GLY A 11 3.18 11.41 -4.35
N ALA A 12 4.29 10.84 -3.88
CA ALA A 12 5.51 11.61 -3.63
C ALA A 12 6.22 12.00 -4.93
N ASN A 13 6.22 11.12 -5.92
CA ASN A 13 6.83 11.30 -7.25
C ASN A 13 5.77 11.10 -8.33
N VAL A 14 5.15 12.21 -8.77
CA VAL A 14 4.10 12.20 -9.80
C VAL A 14 4.64 11.60 -11.11
N ASP A 15 5.78 12.11 -11.56
CA ASP A 15 6.53 11.56 -12.69
C ASP A 15 7.66 10.67 -12.16
N SER A 16 7.82 9.49 -12.74
CA SER A 16 8.83 8.51 -12.32
C SER A 16 9.52 7.90 -13.52
N ILE A 17 10.77 7.47 -13.32
CA ILE A 17 11.55 6.70 -14.29
C ILE A 17 11.68 5.24 -13.83
N PRO A 18 11.98 4.29 -14.72
CA PRO A 18 12.06 2.87 -14.37
C PRO A 18 13.00 2.55 -13.18
N ALA A 19 14.13 3.26 -13.09
CA ALA A 19 15.07 3.12 -11.99
C ALA A 19 14.42 3.47 -10.63
N TYR A 20 13.57 4.50 -10.57
CA TYR A 20 12.88 4.87 -9.33
C TYR A 20 11.90 3.79 -8.89
N LEU A 21 11.13 3.19 -9.80
CA LEU A 21 10.23 2.09 -9.45
C LEU A 21 10.99 0.87 -8.92
N CYS A 22 12.17 0.58 -9.47
CA CYS A 22 13.05 -0.46 -8.93
C CYS A 22 13.53 -0.14 -7.51
N GLN A 23 13.89 1.11 -7.25
CA GLN A 23 14.26 1.57 -5.91
C GLN A 23 13.07 1.52 -4.94
N PHE A 24 11.87 1.89 -5.39
CA PHE A 24 10.63 1.78 -4.60
C PHE A 24 10.36 0.32 -4.21
N ALA A 25 10.61 -0.62 -5.12
CA ALA A 25 10.47 -2.05 -4.86
C ALA A 25 11.44 -2.53 -3.78
N ILE A 26 12.72 -2.16 -3.88
CA ILE A 26 13.74 -2.51 -2.89
C ILE A 26 13.39 -1.93 -1.51
N MET A 27 13.05 -0.64 -1.47
CA MET A 27 12.69 0.04 -0.22
C MET A 27 11.43 -0.53 0.41
N GLY A 28 10.41 -0.76 -0.41
CA GLY A 28 9.13 -1.32 0.00
C GLY A 28 9.26 -2.74 0.51
N GLU A 29 10.08 -3.58 -0.13
CA GLU A 29 10.31 -4.97 0.31
C GLU A 29 10.90 -4.99 1.71
N ILE A 30 11.98 -4.23 1.93
CA ILE A 30 12.67 -4.14 3.22
C ILE A 30 11.70 -3.65 4.29
N HIS A 31 10.95 -2.58 3.99
CA HIS A 31 9.97 -2.05 4.91
C HIS A 31 8.88 -3.07 5.24
N TYR A 32 8.28 -3.69 4.22
CA TYR A 32 7.21 -4.66 4.39
C TYR A 32 7.68 -5.86 5.23
N ARG A 33 8.86 -6.40 4.93
CA ARG A 33 9.45 -7.53 5.64
C ARG A 33 9.57 -7.26 7.14
N HIS A 34 10.09 -6.10 7.53
CA HIS A 34 10.26 -5.74 8.94
C HIS A 34 8.98 -5.31 9.65
N MET A 35 8.05 -4.68 8.94
CA MET A 35 6.81 -4.22 9.55
C MET A 35 5.79 -5.34 9.74
N PHE A 36 5.76 -6.33 8.83
CA PHE A 36 4.78 -7.42 8.84
C PHE A 36 5.37 -8.81 9.13
N GLY A 37 6.70 -8.93 9.28
CA GLY A 37 7.37 -10.20 9.59
C GLY A 37 7.25 -11.23 8.46
N ILE A 38 7.27 -10.77 7.20
CA ILE A 38 7.18 -11.63 6.02
C ILE A 38 8.52 -11.60 5.28
N ASP A 39 9.26 -12.71 5.33
CA ASP A 39 10.64 -12.76 4.82
C ASP A 39 10.78 -12.54 3.31
N GLN A 40 9.78 -12.91 2.52
CA GLN A 40 9.78 -12.77 1.06
C GLN A 40 8.42 -12.28 0.56
N PRO A 41 8.09 -10.98 0.75
CA PRO A 41 6.80 -10.45 0.32
C PRO A 41 6.70 -10.47 -1.20
N ARG A 42 5.53 -10.85 -1.73
CA ARG A 42 5.28 -10.87 -3.18
C ARG A 42 5.19 -9.45 -3.70
N VAL A 43 6.12 -9.10 -4.60
CA VAL A 43 6.21 -7.78 -5.22
C VAL A 43 5.61 -7.84 -6.62
N GLY A 44 4.61 -7.02 -6.90
CA GLY A 44 3.96 -6.93 -8.21
C GLY A 44 4.08 -5.52 -8.80
N LEU A 45 4.25 -5.41 -10.11
CA LEU A 45 4.21 -4.14 -10.84
C LEU A 45 2.78 -3.89 -11.33
N LEU A 46 2.16 -2.80 -10.88
CA LEU A 46 0.80 -2.46 -11.31
C LEU A 46 0.78 -2.14 -12.81
N ASN A 47 -0.11 -2.82 -13.54
CA ASN A 47 -0.17 -2.75 -14.98
C ASN A 47 -1.60 -2.98 -15.50
N ILE A 48 -1.79 -2.81 -16.81
CA ILE A 48 -3.06 -3.00 -17.53
C ILE A 48 -3.26 -4.44 -18.03
N GLY A 49 -2.33 -5.33 -17.75
CA GLY A 49 -2.35 -6.74 -18.12
C GLY A 49 -1.14 -7.47 -17.53
N GLU A 50 -1.23 -8.80 -17.47
CA GLU A 50 -0.22 -9.65 -16.82
C GLU A 50 0.98 -9.95 -17.74
N GLU A 51 0.81 -9.81 -19.06
CA GLU A 51 1.86 -10.14 -20.02
C GLU A 51 3.01 -9.13 -19.99
N ASP A 52 4.24 -9.60 -20.26
CA ASP A 52 5.46 -8.79 -20.16
C ASP A 52 5.47 -7.55 -21.06
N SER A 53 4.74 -7.60 -22.18
CA SER A 53 4.64 -6.53 -23.18
C SER A 53 3.55 -5.51 -22.88
N LYS A 54 2.77 -5.68 -21.79
CA LYS A 54 1.69 -4.77 -21.44
C LYS A 54 2.18 -3.55 -20.68
N GLY A 55 1.48 -2.45 -20.92
CA GLY A 55 1.68 -1.18 -20.24
C GLY A 55 2.35 -0.13 -21.11
N CYS A 56 2.80 0.94 -20.47
CA CYS A 56 3.51 2.02 -21.12
C CYS A 56 5.03 1.76 -21.10
N ASP A 57 5.80 2.64 -21.75
CA ASP A 57 7.26 2.55 -21.79
C ASP A 57 7.88 2.44 -20.38
N LEU A 58 7.33 3.19 -19.40
CA LEU A 58 7.75 3.13 -18.00
C LEU A 58 7.59 1.71 -17.42
N THR A 59 6.41 1.11 -17.51
CA THR A 59 6.14 -0.19 -16.88
C THR A 59 6.81 -1.34 -17.64
N ILE A 60 6.90 -1.28 -18.96
CA ILE A 60 7.62 -2.27 -19.77
C ILE A 60 9.11 -2.30 -19.40
N LYS A 61 9.76 -1.12 -19.34
CA LYS A 61 11.18 -1.03 -18.93
C LYS A 61 11.38 -1.45 -17.47
N THR A 62 10.50 -1.01 -16.57
CA THR A 62 10.54 -1.40 -15.16
C THR A 62 10.42 -2.90 -15.00
N ASN A 63 9.50 -3.56 -15.70
CA ASN A 63 9.32 -5.01 -15.65
C ASN A 63 10.62 -5.76 -16.01
N MET A 64 11.33 -5.30 -17.05
CA MET A 64 12.62 -5.88 -17.45
C MET A 64 13.71 -5.70 -16.39
N MET A 65 13.73 -4.55 -15.70
CA MET A 65 14.72 -4.25 -14.66
C MET A 65 14.42 -5.00 -13.35
N MET A 66 13.15 -5.02 -12.93
CA MET A 66 12.66 -5.70 -11.72
C MET A 66 13.00 -7.19 -11.69
N LYS A 67 12.97 -7.87 -12.84
CA LYS A 67 13.36 -9.28 -12.96
C LYS A 67 14.82 -9.57 -12.57
N LYS A 68 15.69 -8.55 -12.54
CA LYS A 68 17.11 -8.67 -12.18
C LYS A 68 17.36 -8.41 -10.69
N LEU A 69 16.36 -7.96 -9.95
CA LEU A 69 16.49 -7.63 -8.54
C LEU A 69 16.32 -8.88 -7.66
N PRO A 70 16.96 -8.92 -6.47
CA PRO A 70 16.82 -10.03 -5.53
C PRO A 70 15.50 -9.93 -4.74
N LEU A 71 14.37 -9.86 -5.45
CA LEU A 71 13.03 -9.72 -4.89
C LEU A 71 12.18 -10.94 -5.25
N ASN A 72 11.17 -11.23 -4.44
CA ASN A 72 10.09 -12.15 -4.83
C ASN A 72 9.13 -11.43 -5.81
N TYR A 73 9.64 -11.11 -6.99
CA TYR A 73 8.90 -10.39 -8.03
C TYR A 73 8.00 -11.35 -8.81
N ILE A 74 6.68 -11.14 -8.69
CA ILE A 74 5.66 -11.99 -9.31
C ILE A 74 5.21 -11.50 -10.69
N GLY A 75 5.84 -10.44 -11.22
CA GLY A 75 5.53 -9.88 -12.53
C GLY A 75 4.50 -8.73 -12.49
N ASN A 76 3.90 -8.49 -13.65
CA ASN A 76 2.82 -7.52 -13.80
C ASN A 76 1.55 -8.01 -13.09
N ILE A 77 0.85 -7.09 -12.44
CA ILE A 77 -0.45 -7.36 -11.83
C ILE A 77 -1.50 -6.34 -12.27
N GLU A 78 -2.73 -6.79 -12.42
CA GLU A 78 -3.88 -5.91 -12.66
C GLU A 78 -4.50 -5.42 -11.36
N SER A 79 -5.18 -4.26 -11.42
CA SER A 79 -5.78 -3.60 -10.26
C SER A 79 -6.82 -4.44 -9.51
N ARG A 80 -7.44 -5.42 -10.17
CA ARG A 80 -8.40 -6.36 -9.54
C ARG A 80 -7.76 -7.23 -8.44
N TYR A 81 -6.44 -7.39 -8.45
CA TYR A 81 -5.71 -8.21 -7.47
C TYR A 81 -5.26 -7.45 -6.22
N ILE A 82 -5.46 -6.14 -6.17
CA ILE A 82 -5.01 -5.29 -5.05
C ILE A 82 -5.66 -5.72 -3.71
N PHE A 83 -6.92 -6.17 -3.75
CA PHE A 83 -7.71 -6.45 -2.53
C PHE A 83 -7.93 -7.94 -2.23
N ASN A 84 -7.41 -8.85 -3.04
CA ASN A 84 -7.68 -10.29 -2.88
C ASN A 84 -6.57 -11.06 -2.14
N GLY A 85 -5.47 -10.38 -1.78
CA GLY A 85 -4.33 -10.98 -1.08
C GLY A 85 -3.38 -11.77 -1.99
N SER A 86 -3.43 -11.57 -3.31
CA SER A 86 -2.48 -12.18 -4.26
C SER A 86 -1.12 -11.48 -4.32
N VAL A 87 -1.02 -10.26 -3.79
CA VAL A 87 0.19 -9.42 -3.77
C VAL A 87 0.35 -8.78 -2.40
N ASP A 88 1.60 -8.61 -1.96
CA ASP A 88 1.93 -7.99 -0.67
C ASP A 88 2.43 -6.54 -0.87
N LEU A 89 3.26 -6.31 -1.89
CA LEU A 89 3.80 -5.00 -2.26
C LEU A 89 3.52 -4.70 -3.73
N ILE A 90 2.87 -3.57 -4.00
CA ILE A 90 2.43 -3.12 -5.32
C ILE A 90 3.26 -1.91 -5.72
N ILE A 91 3.91 -1.99 -6.88
CA ILE A 91 4.80 -0.94 -7.41
C ILE A 91 4.12 -0.17 -8.53
N CYS A 92 4.15 1.16 -8.47
CA CYS A 92 3.67 2.07 -9.50
C CYS A 92 4.33 3.46 -9.37
N ASP A 93 4.11 4.34 -10.35
CA ASP A 93 4.38 5.76 -10.20
C ASP A 93 3.38 6.43 -9.23
N GLY A 94 3.72 7.62 -8.74
CA GLY A 94 2.93 8.33 -7.74
C GLY A 94 1.57 8.83 -8.27
N PHE A 95 1.45 9.14 -9.57
CA PHE A 95 0.16 9.52 -10.14
C PHE A 95 -0.82 8.34 -10.13
N THR A 96 -0.38 7.19 -10.64
CA THR A 96 -1.18 5.96 -10.68
C THR A 96 -1.55 5.51 -9.27
N GLY A 97 -0.57 5.43 -8.36
CA GLY A 97 -0.84 4.94 -7.01
C GLY A 97 -1.74 5.85 -6.19
N ASN A 98 -1.58 7.18 -6.30
CA ASN A 98 -2.50 8.12 -5.63
C ASN A 98 -3.92 8.00 -6.20
N THR A 99 -4.07 7.82 -7.52
CA THR A 99 -5.37 7.61 -8.16
C THR A 99 -6.04 6.34 -7.64
N VAL A 100 -5.30 5.23 -7.54
CA VAL A 100 -5.80 3.97 -6.97
C VAL A 100 -6.21 4.14 -5.50
N LEU A 101 -5.39 4.80 -4.69
CA LEU A 101 -5.67 5.06 -3.28
C LEU A 101 -6.96 5.88 -3.12
N LYS A 102 -7.11 6.96 -3.87
CA LYS A 102 -8.29 7.83 -3.82
C LYS A 102 -9.54 7.14 -4.36
N GLN A 103 -9.40 6.29 -5.37
CA GLN A 103 -10.50 5.46 -5.86
C GLN A 103 -10.98 4.49 -4.77
N ALA A 104 -10.05 3.82 -4.06
CA ALA A 104 -10.39 2.91 -2.97
C ALA A 104 -11.12 3.63 -1.82
N GLU A 105 -10.62 4.80 -1.40
CA GLU A 105 -11.28 5.66 -0.41
C GLU A 105 -12.69 6.08 -0.85
N GLY A 106 -12.83 6.49 -2.12
CA GLY A 106 -14.11 6.92 -2.72
C GLY A 106 -15.13 5.79 -2.78
N MET A 107 -14.72 4.61 -3.23
CA MET A 107 -15.57 3.41 -3.27
C MET A 107 -16.04 3.01 -1.87
N GLY A 108 -15.16 3.03 -0.87
CA GLY A 108 -15.54 2.75 0.52
C GLY A 108 -16.62 3.71 1.04
N LYS A 109 -16.46 5.02 0.78
CA LYS A 109 -17.46 6.05 1.13
C LYS A 109 -18.79 5.83 0.40
N PHE A 110 -18.74 5.50 -0.89
CA PHE A 110 -19.92 5.24 -1.71
C PHE A 110 -20.75 4.06 -1.20
N PHE A 111 -20.12 2.90 -0.98
CA PHE A 111 -20.82 1.71 -0.46
C PHE A 111 -21.38 1.93 0.95
N ASN A 112 -20.63 2.59 1.84
CA ASN A 112 -21.12 2.95 3.17
C ASN A 112 -22.36 3.87 3.09
N GLY A 113 -22.39 4.80 2.13
CA GLY A 113 -23.53 5.65 1.84
C GLY A 113 -24.77 4.86 1.41
N ILE A 114 -24.60 3.92 0.47
CA ILE A 114 -25.68 3.03 0.01
C ILE A 114 -26.23 2.22 1.17
N ILE A 115 -25.37 1.53 1.94
CA ILE A 115 -25.78 0.69 3.07
C ILE A 115 -26.60 1.51 4.07
N LYS A 116 -26.11 2.70 4.46
CA LYS A 116 -26.82 3.58 5.40
C LYS A 116 -28.17 4.05 4.86
N LYS A 117 -28.26 4.32 3.55
CA LYS A 117 -29.52 4.70 2.90
C LYS A 117 -30.53 3.55 2.96
N GLU A 118 -30.12 2.35 2.57
CA GLU A 118 -30.98 1.16 2.55
C GLU A 118 -31.44 0.73 3.95
N VAL A 119 -30.54 0.73 4.94
CA VAL A 119 -30.87 0.40 6.34
C VAL A 119 -31.92 1.35 6.93
N LYS A 120 -31.96 2.62 6.48
CA LYS A 120 -32.92 3.61 6.98
C LYS A 120 -34.31 3.54 6.33
N LYS A 121 -34.51 2.78 5.24
CA LYS A 121 -35.75 2.79 4.45
C LYS A 121 -36.98 2.22 5.18
N SER A 122 -36.81 1.30 6.11
CA SER A 122 -37.95 0.67 6.81
C SER A 122 -37.60 0.24 8.23
N LEU A 123 -38.63 0.04 9.08
CA LEU A 123 -38.44 -0.44 10.44
C LEU A 123 -37.71 -1.80 10.46
N ARG A 124 -38.10 -2.71 9.55
CA ARG A 124 -37.46 -4.02 9.37
C ARG A 124 -35.98 -3.89 9.00
N ALA A 125 -35.65 -2.99 8.07
CA ALA A 125 -34.26 -2.75 7.67
C ALA A 125 -33.42 -2.16 8.82
N LYS A 126 -34.00 -1.28 9.65
CA LYS A 126 -33.33 -0.73 10.84
C LYS A 126 -33.00 -1.82 11.87
N VAL A 127 -33.94 -2.71 12.14
CA VAL A 127 -33.73 -3.85 13.05
C VAL A 127 -32.64 -4.78 12.50
N GLY A 128 -32.70 -5.14 11.21
CA GLY A 128 -31.65 -5.93 10.56
C GLY A 128 -30.27 -5.26 10.61
N GLY A 129 -30.22 -3.94 10.39
CA GLY A 129 -28.98 -3.17 10.51
C GLY A 129 -28.42 -3.13 11.93
N LEU A 130 -29.27 -3.17 12.97
CA LEU A 130 -28.81 -3.25 14.35
C LEU A 130 -28.17 -4.61 14.66
N LEU A 131 -28.74 -5.70 14.15
CA LEU A 131 -28.18 -7.05 14.27
C LEU A 131 -26.81 -7.16 13.57
N LEU A 132 -26.66 -6.49 12.42
CA LEU A 132 -25.41 -6.45 11.65
C LEU A 132 -24.40 -5.41 12.13
N LYS A 133 -24.74 -4.60 13.15
CA LYS A 133 -23.88 -3.52 13.65
C LYS A 133 -22.46 -3.98 14.00
N PRO A 134 -22.24 -5.12 14.69
CA PRO A 134 -20.89 -5.60 14.98
C PRO A 134 -20.08 -5.92 13.71
N ALA A 135 -20.73 -6.51 12.70
CA ALA A 135 -20.09 -6.81 11.42
C ALA A 135 -19.70 -5.52 10.66
N PHE A 136 -20.57 -4.50 10.66
CA PHE A 136 -20.24 -3.20 10.06
C PHE A 136 -19.10 -2.48 10.81
N GLN A 137 -19.02 -2.63 12.13
CA GLN A 137 -17.91 -2.10 12.92
C GLN A 137 -16.60 -2.81 12.58
N ALA A 138 -16.61 -4.14 12.41
CA ALA A 138 -15.45 -4.90 11.98
C ALA A 138 -14.98 -4.48 10.57
N ILE A 139 -15.90 -4.32 9.62
CA ILE A 139 -15.58 -3.84 8.26
C ILE A 139 -14.94 -2.45 8.32
N LYS A 140 -15.53 -1.52 9.10
CA LYS A 140 -14.99 -0.18 9.26
C LYS A 140 -13.56 -0.20 9.82
N ALA A 141 -13.30 -1.05 10.81
CA ALA A 141 -11.97 -1.21 11.40
C ALA A 141 -10.94 -1.72 10.39
N CYS A 142 -11.31 -2.67 9.51
CA CYS A 142 -10.41 -3.15 8.45
C CYS A 142 -10.03 -2.08 7.42
N THR A 143 -10.83 -1.02 7.29
CA THR A 143 -10.59 0.09 6.34
C THR A 143 -10.00 1.35 7.00
N ASP A 144 -9.73 1.32 8.31
CA ASP A 144 -9.26 2.48 9.04
C ASP A 144 -7.73 2.61 8.94
N ALA A 145 -7.26 3.56 8.12
CA ALA A 145 -5.84 3.86 7.95
C ALA A 145 -5.15 4.31 9.25
N SER A 146 -5.92 4.78 10.25
CA SER A 146 -5.40 5.22 11.56
C SER A 146 -4.74 4.07 12.34
N GLU A 147 -5.07 2.82 12.02
CA GLU A 147 -4.46 1.63 12.63
C GLU A 147 -2.96 1.52 12.33
N TYR A 148 -2.51 2.03 11.18
CA TYR A 148 -1.13 1.88 10.72
C TYR A 148 -0.21 3.06 11.06
N GLY A 149 -0.77 4.18 11.56
CA GLY A 149 0.03 5.28 12.09
C GLY A 149 0.63 6.22 11.04
N GLY A 150 0.00 6.37 9.88
CA GLY A 150 0.48 7.27 8.81
C GLY A 150 1.39 6.59 7.80
N MET A 151 1.74 7.32 6.75
CA MET A 151 2.45 6.80 5.58
C MET A 151 3.97 6.99 5.75
N PRO A 152 4.79 5.93 5.71
CA PRO A 152 6.24 6.07 5.79
C PRO A 152 6.77 6.74 4.52
N LEU A 153 7.56 7.79 4.70
CA LEU A 153 8.35 8.39 3.64
C LEU A 153 9.72 7.69 3.62
N LEU A 154 9.89 6.78 2.67
CA LEU A 154 11.13 6.02 2.48
C LEU A 154 12.11 6.78 1.59
N GLY A 155 13.40 6.43 1.67
CA GLY A 155 14.45 7.03 0.82
C GLY A 155 15.10 8.30 1.38
N ILE A 156 14.72 8.71 2.58
CA ILE A 156 15.34 9.83 3.31
C ILE A 156 16.25 9.32 4.44
N ASN A 157 17.11 10.18 4.98
CA ASN A 157 18.05 9.84 6.05
C ASN A 157 17.40 9.81 7.46
N GLY A 158 16.38 8.98 7.63
CA GLY A 158 15.71 8.75 8.92
C GLY A 158 14.25 8.29 8.77
N PRO A 159 13.59 7.89 9.87
CA PRO A 159 12.17 7.54 9.85
C PRO A 159 11.31 8.82 9.80
N VAL A 160 10.57 9.00 8.71
CA VAL A 160 9.52 10.03 8.62
C VAL A 160 8.20 9.36 8.31
N LEU A 161 7.16 9.78 9.04
CA LEU A 161 5.78 9.32 8.86
C LEU A 161 4.91 10.54 8.58
N ILE A 162 4.20 10.48 7.46
CA ILE A 162 3.27 11.52 7.04
C ILE A 162 1.87 11.13 7.52
N GLY A 163 1.33 11.90 8.45
CA GLY A 163 -0.05 11.74 8.92
C GLY A 163 -1.06 12.29 7.92
N HIS A 164 -2.30 11.84 8.01
CA HIS A 164 -3.42 12.45 7.28
C HIS A 164 -3.85 13.75 7.97
N GLY A 165 -4.39 14.73 7.22
CA GLY A 165 -4.85 16.00 7.80
C GLY A 165 -5.97 15.86 8.86
N SER A 166 -6.66 14.71 8.88
CA SER A 166 -7.69 14.37 9.87
C SER A 166 -7.21 13.38 10.94
N SER A 167 -5.90 13.26 11.15
CA SER A 167 -5.33 12.31 12.12
C SER A 167 -5.76 12.65 13.56
N ASP A 168 -6.18 11.65 14.31
CA ASP A 168 -6.52 11.75 15.72
C ASP A 168 -5.36 11.30 16.63
N ALA A 169 -5.55 11.37 17.96
CA ALA A 169 -4.54 10.95 18.93
C ALA A 169 -4.12 9.47 18.77
N ARG A 170 -5.03 8.61 18.28
CA ARG A 170 -4.75 7.19 18.03
C ARG A 170 -3.80 7.03 16.85
N ALA A 171 -4.04 7.76 15.76
CA ALA A 171 -3.18 7.79 14.59
C ALA A 171 -1.77 8.28 14.95
N VAL A 172 -1.65 9.37 15.72
CA VAL A 172 -0.34 9.90 16.17
C VAL A 172 0.41 8.89 17.04
N ARG A 173 -0.27 8.26 18.01
CA ARG A 173 0.35 7.21 18.84
C ARG A 173 0.86 6.04 17.99
N ASN A 174 0.06 5.59 17.03
CA ASN A 174 0.45 4.49 16.14
C ASN A 174 1.63 4.91 15.23
N ALA A 175 1.69 6.18 14.80
CA ALA A 175 2.82 6.73 14.05
C ALA A 175 4.11 6.63 14.85
N VAL A 176 4.11 7.12 16.10
CA VAL A 176 5.29 7.06 16.96
C VAL A 176 5.76 5.62 17.16
N ARG A 177 4.84 4.67 17.34
CA ARG A 177 5.18 3.24 17.43
C ARG A 177 5.82 2.70 16.16
N SER A 178 5.28 3.04 14.99
CA SER A 178 5.85 2.65 13.70
C SER A 178 7.25 3.24 13.49
N GLY A 179 7.46 4.51 13.87
CA GLY A 179 8.78 5.15 13.81
C GLY A 179 9.80 4.47 14.73
N LEU A 180 9.40 4.10 15.95
CA LEU A 180 10.25 3.34 16.87
C LEU A 180 10.61 1.95 16.31
N GLN A 181 9.68 1.28 15.63
CA GLN A 181 9.95 0.01 14.98
C GLN A 181 10.95 0.16 13.82
N ASN A 182 10.79 1.20 12.99
CA ASN A 182 11.75 1.52 11.91
C ASN A 182 13.17 1.72 12.45
N LEU A 183 13.32 2.43 13.58
CA LEU A 183 14.60 2.61 14.25
C LEU A 183 15.17 1.30 14.78
N LYS A 184 14.37 0.50 15.50
CA LYS A 184 14.82 -0.78 16.07
C LYS A 184 15.29 -1.78 15.02
N CYS A 185 14.72 -1.73 13.83
CA CYS A 185 15.06 -2.61 12.71
C CYS A 185 16.14 -2.03 11.79
N ASP A 186 16.68 -0.83 12.06
CA ASP A 186 17.67 -0.15 11.20
C ASP A 186 17.24 -0.09 9.71
N ILE A 187 15.95 0.14 9.45
CA ILE A 187 15.37 0.05 8.10
C ILE A 187 16.09 0.99 7.11
N ASN A 188 16.37 2.24 7.50
CA ASN A 188 17.06 3.20 6.64
C ASN A 188 18.47 2.72 6.25
N LYS A 189 19.21 2.10 7.17
CA LYS A 189 20.55 1.57 6.88
C LYS A 189 20.50 0.39 5.92
N GLN A 190 19.54 -0.52 6.11
CA GLN A 190 19.32 -1.63 5.18
C GLN A 190 18.93 -1.14 3.78
N ILE A 191 18.03 -0.14 3.71
CA ILE A 191 17.66 0.51 2.45
C ILE A 191 18.90 1.09 1.78
N GLN A 192 19.71 1.88 2.49
CA GLN A 192 20.92 2.48 1.93
C GLN A 192 21.85 1.42 1.32
N THR A 193 22.19 0.37 2.09
CA THR A 193 23.06 -0.71 1.61
C THR A 193 22.47 -1.44 0.40
N ALA A 194 21.15 -1.66 0.37
CA ALA A 194 20.49 -2.33 -0.75
C ALA A 194 20.47 -1.46 -2.02
N ILE A 195 20.25 -0.15 -1.87
CA ILE A 195 20.26 0.80 -2.99
C ILE A 195 21.68 0.99 -3.54
N GLU A 196 22.71 1.05 -2.69
CA GLU A 196 24.11 1.08 -3.14
C GLU A 196 24.47 -0.16 -3.97
N LYS A 197 23.89 -1.32 -3.64
CA LYS A 197 24.15 -2.59 -4.34
C LYS A 197 23.33 -2.77 -5.61
N TRP A 198 22.07 -2.34 -5.63
CA TRP A 198 21.08 -2.70 -6.67
C TRP A 198 20.38 -1.51 -7.32
N GLY A 199 20.53 -0.30 -6.79
CA GLY A 199 19.78 0.90 -7.21
C GLY A 199 20.24 1.55 -8.51
N ASN A 200 21.36 1.09 -9.09
CA ASN A 200 21.95 1.59 -10.35
C ASN A 200 21.77 0.61 -11.53
N LEU A 201 20.94 -0.42 -11.36
CA LEU A 201 20.59 -1.37 -12.44
C LEU A 201 19.74 -0.72 -13.53
#